data_AF-A0A263DP70-F1
#
_entry.id   AF-A0A263DP70-F1
#
_cell.length_a   1.000
_cell.length_b   1.000
_cell.length_c   1.000
_cell.angle_alpha   90.00
_cell.angle_beta   90.00
_cell.angle_gamma   90.00
#
_symmetry.space_group_name_H-M   'P 1'
#
loop_
_entity.id
_entity.type
_entity.pdbx_description
1 polymer ?
#
loop_
_entity_poly.entity_id
_entity_poly.type
_entity_poly.pdbx_seq_one_letter_code
_entity_poly.pdbx_strand_id
1 'polypeptide(L)'
;MVGTTTLDDTTNCPIADRCAGCGSRTRLTPAIADTPVGTLCLTVCPACIRHHVPPRLSVPQAVYAAVAHCEHLGIDADEMAALRAAERGGR
;
A
#
# COMPACT_ATOMS: atom_id res chain seq x y z
N MET A 1 -22.74 -0.14 -10.23
CA MET A 1 -22.16 1.21 -10.40
C MET A 1 -20.77 1.15 -9.80
N VAL A 2 -19.75 0.89 -10.61
CA VAL A 2 -18.37 0.86 -10.13
C VAL A 2 -17.97 2.32 -9.96
N GLY A 3 -18.04 2.81 -8.72
CA GLY A 3 -17.47 4.11 -8.38
C GLY A 3 -15.99 4.08 -8.76
N THR A 4 -15.46 5.23 -9.18
CA THR A 4 -14.03 5.45 -9.43
C THR A 4 -13.21 5.22 -8.16
N THR A 5 -13.03 3.96 -7.79
CA THR A 5 -12.11 3.55 -6.74
C THR A 5 -10.71 3.84 -7.25
N THR A 6 -10.06 4.82 -6.67
CA THR A 6 -8.67 5.14 -7.00
C THR A 6 -7.81 4.00 -6.45
N LEU A 7 -6.90 3.43 -7.24
CA LEU A 7 -5.99 2.36 -6.77
C LEU A 7 -5.14 2.79 -5.57
N ASP A 8 -5.02 4.10 -5.40
CA ASP A 8 -4.31 4.75 -4.31
C ASP A 8 -5.22 5.10 -3.12
N ASP A 9 -6.46 4.62 -3.08
CA ASP A 9 -7.37 4.89 -1.97
C ASP A 9 -6.86 4.21 -0.69
N THR A 10 -6.52 5.07 0.29
CA THR A 10 -5.99 4.69 1.59
C THR A 10 -6.98 4.82 2.73
N THR A 11 -8.22 5.23 2.44
CA THR A 11 -9.25 5.55 3.45
C THR A 11 -9.51 4.39 4.40
N ASN A 12 -9.44 3.17 3.87
CA ASN A 12 -9.71 1.93 4.62
C ASN A 12 -8.50 0.98 4.65
N CYS A 13 -7.29 1.47 4.31
CA CYS A 13 -6.09 0.66 4.42
C CYS A 13 -5.92 0.16 5.87
N PRO A 14 -5.60 -1.12 6.08
CA PRO A 14 -5.25 -1.63 7.40
C PRO A 14 -4.11 -0.82 8.02
N ILE A 15 -4.32 -0.35 9.25
CA ILE A 15 -3.34 0.43 10.00
C ILE A 15 -2.64 -0.48 11.02
N ALA A 16 -1.32 -0.59 10.90
CA ALA A 16 -0.48 -1.29 11.85
C ALA A 16 -0.20 -0.42 13.09
N ASP A 17 0.19 -1.05 14.20
CA ASP A 17 0.53 -0.33 15.45
C ASP A 17 1.92 0.33 15.44
N ARG A 18 2.67 0.14 14.33
CA ARG A 18 4.07 0.56 14.16
C ARG A 18 4.33 1.05 12.75
N CYS A 19 5.21 2.05 12.64
CA CYS A 19 5.76 2.54 11.40
C CYS A 19 6.58 1.44 10.70
N ALA A 20 6.26 1.14 9.44
CA ALA A 20 6.95 0.15 8.63
C ALA A 20 8.44 0.48 8.39
N GLY A 21 8.83 1.76 8.42
CA GLY A 21 10.22 2.19 8.20
C GLY A 21 11.11 2.13 9.44
N CYS A 22 10.62 2.61 10.59
CA CYS A 22 11.43 2.79 11.81
C CYS A 22 10.86 2.11 13.08
N GLY A 23 9.66 1.53 13.03
CA GLY A 23 9.02 0.88 14.16
C GLY A 23 8.41 1.81 15.22
N SER A 24 8.46 3.14 15.02
CA SER A 24 7.78 4.12 15.89
C SER A 24 6.28 3.82 16.00
N ARG A 25 5.68 4.10 17.15
CA ARG A 25 4.23 3.94 17.39
C ARG A 25 3.48 5.26 17.40
N THR A 26 4.15 6.36 17.05
CA THR A 26 3.62 7.72 17.17
C THR A 26 3.42 8.36 15.81
N ARG A 27 2.35 9.17 15.68
CA ARG A 27 2.00 9.93 14.47
C ARG A 27 2.03 9.03 13.23
N LEU A 28 1.21 7.99 13.26
CA LEU A 28 1.11 7.02 12.19
C LEU A 28 0.05 7.46 11.19
N THR A 29 0.34 7.29 9.90
CA THR A 29 -0.59 7.53 8.80
C THR A 29 -0.56 6.34 7.84
N PRO A 30 -1.70 5.96 7.25
CA PRO A 30 -1.70 5.04 6.12
C PRO A 30 -0.96 5.68 4.94
N ALA A 31 -0.29 4.84 4.16
CA ALA A 31 0.36 5.16 2.90
C ALA A 31 0.37 3.91 2.02
N ILE A 32 0.62 4.10 0.73
CA ILE A 32 0.86 3.01 -0.21
C ILE A 32 2.28 3.06 -0.73
N ALA A 33 2.79 1.91 -1.14
CA ALA A 33 4.01 1.82 -1.92
C ALA A 33 3.89 0.75 -2.98
N ASP A 34 4.28 1.08 -4.21
CA ASP A 34 4.43 0.08 -5.27
C ASP A 34 5.76 -0.65 -5.11
N THR A 35 5.68 -1.97 -5.14
CA THR A 35 6.84 -2.87 -5.06
C THR A 35 6.72 -3.96 -6.11
N PRO A 36 7.80 -4.71 -6.41
CA PRO A 36 7.71 -5.88 -7.30
C PRO A 36 6.72 -6.97 -6.83
N VAL A 37 6.34 -6.96 -5.55
CA VAL A 37 5.34 -7.89 -4.97
C VAL A 37 3.90 -7.38 -5.20
N GLY A 38 3.73 -6.08 -5.46
CA GLY A 38 2.43 -5.42 -5.62
C GLY A 38 2.37 -4.06 -4.92
N THR A 39 1.20 -3.42 -4.97
CA THR A 39 0.90 -2.21 -4.20
C THR A 39 0.58 -2.59 -2.76
N LEU A 40 1.35 -2.04 -1.80
CA LEU A 40 1.28 -2.42 -0.40
C LEU A 40 0.54 -1.37 0.44
N CYS A 41 -0.35 -1.82 1.32
CA CYS A 41 -0.80 -1.03 2.48
C CYS A 41 0.33 -0.87 3.49
N LEU A 42 0.74 0.36 3.77
CA LEU A 42 1.76 0.66 4.78
C LEU A 42 1.21 1.61 5.83
N THR A 43 1.74 1.46 7.04
CA THR A 43 1.61 2.48 8.09
C THR A 43 2.97 3.10 8.34
N VAL A 44 3.08 4.42 8.23
CA VAL A 44 4.36 5.14 8.31
C VAL A 44 4.22 6.40 9.15
N CYS A 45 5.33 6.87 9.72
CA CYS A 45 5.37 8.18 10.37
C CYS A 45 5.82 9.27 9.39
N PRO A 46 5.45 10.55 9.60
CA PRO A 46 5.86 11.67 8.75
C PRO A 46 7.37 11.79 8.54
N ALA A 47 8.17 11.40 9.53
CA ALA A 47 9.62 11.39 9.40
C ALA A 47 10.09 10.37 8.34
N CYS A 48 9.57 9.15 8.38
CA CYS A 48 9.91 8.12 7.39
C CYS A 48 9.43 8.49 5.98
N ILE A 49 8.25 9.12 5.85
CA ILE A 49 7.79 9.67 4.56
C ILE A 49 8.79 10.70 4.03
N ARG A 50 9.12 11.72 4.84
CA ARG A 50 10.03 12.81 4.41
C ARG A 50 11.43 12.35 4.06
N HIS A 51 11.91 11.29 4.71
CA HIS A 51 13.25 10.76 4.48
C HIS A 51 13.28 9.56 3.52
N HIS A 52 12.15 9.22 2.88
CA HIS A 52 12.01 8.07 1.98
C HIS A 52 12.60 6.77 2.57
N VAL A 53 12.37 6.54 3.87
CA VAL A 53 12.88 5.35 4.55
C VAL A 53 12.13 4.13 4.01
N PRO A 54 12.83 3.13 3.44
CA PRO A 54 12.17 1.95 2.90
C PRO A 54 11.49 1.15 4.01
N PRO A 55 10.33 0.55 3.75
CA PRO A 55 9.67 -0.32 4.70
C PRO A 55 10.53 -1.55 4.97
N ARG A 56 10.60 -1.97 6.25
CA ARG A 56 11.35 -3.15 6.70
C ARG A 56 10.40 -4.33 6.85
N LEU A 57 9.88 -4.81 5.72
CA LEU A 57 8.98 -5.97 5.65
C LEU A 57 9.75 -7.19 5.14
N SER A 58 9.47 -8.36 5.71
CA SER A 58 9.84 -9.63 5.09
C SER A 58 8.98 -9.87 3.85
N VAL A 59 9.44 -10.72 2.92
CA VAL A 59 8.69 -11.05 1.71
C VAL A 59 7.27 -11.57 2.03
N PRO A 60 7.05 -12.49 2.99
CA PRO A 60 5.70 -12.89 3.38
C PRO A 60 4.85 -11.72 3.87
N GLN A 61 5.40 -10.79 4.66
CA GLN A 61 4.67 -9.61 5.12
C GLN A 61 4.28 -8.69 3.97
N ALA A 62 5.15 -8.53 2.97
CA ALA A 62 4.84 -7.76 1.77
C ALA A 62 3.71 -8.42 0.95
N VAL A 63 3.71 -9.75 0.82
CA VAL A 63 2.62 -10.48 0.14
C VAL A 63 1.29 -10.26 0.86
N TYR A 64 1.24 -10.44 2.18
CA TYR A 64 0.02 -10.19 2.95
C TYR A 64 -0.45 -8.73 2.85
N ALA A 65 0.46 -7.77 2.86
CA ALA A 65 0.13 -6.36 2.71
C ALA A 65 -0.40 -6.01 1.31
N ALA A 66 0.09 -6.70 0.26
CA ALA A 66 -0.39 -6.54 -1.11
C ALA A 66 -1.82 -7.10 -1.26
N VAL A 67 -2.05 -8.31 -0.73
CA VAL A 67 -3.37 -8.94 -0.75
C VAL A 67 -4.38 -8.11 0.04
N ALA A 68 -4.01 -7.61 1.22
CA ALA A 68 -4.87 -6.76 2.02
C ALA A 68 -5.28 -5.46 1.30
N HIS A 69 -4.38 -4.88 0.49
CA HIS A 69 -4.69 -3.71 -0.35
C HIS A 69 -5.74 -4.03 -1.41
N CYS A 70 -5.63 -5.20 -2.04
CA CYS A 70 -6.58 -5.64 -3.05
C CYS A 70 -7.95 -5.96 -2.42
N GLU A 71 -7.96 -6.69 -1.30
CA GLU A 71 -9.17 -7.08 -0.58
C GLU A 71 -10.01 -5.87 -0.15
N HIS A 72 -9.40 -4.80 0.34
CA HIS A 72 -10.18 -3.62 0.76
C HIS A 72 -10.72 -2.81 -0.43
N LEU A 73 -10.10 -2.91 -1.60
CA LEU A 73 -10.60 -2.32 -2.85
C LEU A 73 -11.64 -3.22 -3.54
N GLY A 74 -11.84 -4.44 -3.04
CA GLY A 74 -12.78 -5.41 -3.59
C GLY A 74 -12.31 -6.01 -4.92
N ILE A 75 -10.99 -6.06 -5.15
CA ILE A 75 -10.36 -6.61 -6.35
C ILE A 75 -9.31 -7.66 -5.95
N ASP A 76 -8.90 -8.49 -6.89
CA ASP A 76 -7.78 -9.40 -6.70
C ASP A 76 -6.44 -8.82 -7.19
N ALA A 77 -5.35 -9.59 -7.00
CA ALA A 77 -4.01 -9.18 -7.37
C ALA A 77 -3.80 -9.07 -8.90
N ASP A 78 -4.52 -9.87 -9.69
CA ASP A 78 -4.43 -9.85 -11.15
C ASP A 78 -5.15 -8.62 -11.71
N GLU A 79 -6.33 -8.30 -11.17
CA GLU A 79 -7.07 -7.07 -11.45
C GLU A 79 -6.24 -5.82 -11.09
N MET A 80 -5.62 -5.80 -9.91
CA MET A 80 -4.70 -4.73 -9.50
C MET A 80 -3.55 -4.55 -10.51
N ALA A 81 -2.90 -5.65 -10.91
CA ALA A 81 -1.80 -5.62 -11.86
C ALA A 81 -2.25 -5.08 -13.24
N ALA A 82 -3.42 -5.50 -13.72
CA ALA A 82 -4.00 -5.03 -14.97
C ALA A 82 -4.33 -3.53 -14.93
N LEU A 83 -4.94 -3.05 -13.84
CA LEU A 83 -5.28 -1.64 -13.67
C LEU A 83 -4.02 -0.76 -13.59
N ARG A 84 -3.01 -1.19 -12.82
CA ARG A 84 -1.70 -0.51 -12.77
C ARG A 84 -0.98 -0.50 -14.13
N ALA A 85 -1.11 -1.57 -14.92
CA ALA A 85 -0.55 -1.62 -16.26
C ALA A 85 -1.27 -0.63 -17.20
N ALA A 86 -2.60 -0.52 -17.09
CA ALA A 86 -3.38 0.45 -17.85
C ALA A 86 -3.01 1.91 -17.49
N GLU A 87 -2.82 2.22 -16.20
CA GLU A 87 -2.36 3.55 -15.75
C GLU A 87 -0.99 3.93 -16.34
N ARG A 88 -0.08 2.96 -16.46
CA ARG A 88 1.26 3.19 -17.06
C ARG A 88 1.23 3.29 -18.58
N GLY A 89 0.32 2.57 -19.24
CA GLY A 89 0.20 2.53 -20.70
C GLY A 89 -0.63 3.68 -21.29
N GLY A 90 -1.43 4.37 -20.48
CA GLY A 90 -2.26 5.52 -20.88
C GLY A 90 -1.55 6.87 -20.81
N ARG A 91 -0.21 6.90 -20.73
CA ARG A 91 0.60 8.12 -20.56
C ARG A 91 1.45 8.43 -21.77
#